data_AF-A0A7X6YK09-F1
#
_entry.id   AF-A0A7X6YK09-F1
#
_cell.length_a   1.000
_cell.length_b   1.000
_cell.length_c   1.000
_cell.angle_alpha   90.00
_cell.angle_beta   90.00
_cell.angle_gamma   90.00
#
_symmetry.space_group_name_H-M   'P 1'
#
loop_
_entity.id
_entity.type
_entity.pdbx_description
1 polymer ?
#
loop_
_entity_poly.entity_id
_entity_poly.type
_entity_poly.pdbx_seq_one_letter_code
_entity_poly.pdbx_strand_id
1 'polypeptide(L)'
;MKYVKRPYLLKKTTKTVENRNLCFIFAHIYLKCAVVTSTISKTKIDLIDVARQLFAKNGVENTTMNDIAKASQRGRRTLYTYFNSKNDIYKAVIESELDMLYKK
;
A
#
# COMPACT_ATOMS: atom_id res chain seq x y z
N MET A 1 -3.51 38.26 1.85
CA MET A 1 -2.91 37.26 0.93
C MET A 1 -3.95 36.19 0.64
N LYS A 2 -4.40 36.06 -0.61
CA LYS A 2 -5.61 35.32 -1.00
C LYS A 2 -5.32 33.83 -1.16
N TYR A 3 -5.97 32.98 -0.37
CA TYR A 3 -6.00 31.54 -0.58
C TYR A 3 -6.87 31.23 -1.82
N VAL A 4 -6.24 30.73 -2.87
CA VAL A 4 -6.93 30.30 -4.09
C VAL A 4 -7.35 28.84 -3.93
N LYS A 5 -8.67 28.63 -3.90
CA LYS A 5 -9.40 27.36 -4.06
C LYS A 5 -8.79 26.45 -5.13
N ARG A 6 -8.62 25.15 -4.81
CA ARG A 6 -8.87 24.07 -5.77
C ARG A 6 -9.71 22.96 -5.13
N PRO A 7 -10.91 22.69 -5.67
CA PRO A 7 -11.79 21.62 -5.21
C PRO A 7 -11.51 20.34 -6.00
N TYR A 8 -11.33 19.22 -5.32
CA TYR A 8 -11.63 17.91 -5.92
C TYR A 8 -12.38 17.07 -4.88
N LEU A 9 -13.70 17.29 -4.87
CA LEU A 9 -14.68 16.32 -4.42
C LEU A 9 -14.81 15.27 -5.52
N LEU A 10 -14.58 14.00 -5.20
CA LEU A 10 -15.41 12.91 -5.72
C LEU A 10 -15.56 11.85 -4.62
N LYS A 11 -16.75 11.93 -3.99
CA LYS A 11 -17.40 10.94 -3.15
C LYS A 11 -17.46 9.58 -3.87
N LYS A 12 -17.37 8.46 -3.14
CA LYS A 12 -18.44 7.45 -3.13
C LYS A 12 -18.51 6.75 -1.77
N THR A 13 -19.71 6.86 -1.21
CA THR A 13 -20.25 6.30 0.02
C THR A 13 -20.55 4.80 -0.10
N THR A 14 -20.37 4.09 1.01
CA THR A 14 -21.10 2.91 1.52
C THR A 14 -22.09 2.20 0.58
N LYS A 15 -21.88 0.90 0.32
CA LYS A 15 -22.96 -0.11 0.25
C LYS A 15 -22.47 -1.44 0.83
N THR A 16 -23.16 -1.88 1.87
CA THR A 16 -23.01 -3.15 2.60
C THR A 16 -23.90 -4.22 1.97
N VAL A 17 -23.36 -5.44 1.88
CA VAL A 17 -23.99 -6.78 1.82
C VAL A 17 -24.95 -7.11 0.66
N GLU A 18 -24.50 -8.00 -0.24
CA GLU A 18 -25.35 -9.14 -0.66
C GLU A 18 -24.51 -10.39 -0.97
N ASN A 19 -24.97 -11.49 -0.39
CA ASN A 19 -24.37 -12.82 -0.30
C ASN A 19 -24.44 -13.60 -1.62
N ARG A 20 -23.55 -14.60 -1.79
CA ARG A 20 -23.46 -15.63 -2.86
C ARG A 20 -22.46 -15.43 -4.03
N ASN A 21 -21.27 -14.87 -3.80
CA ASN A 21 -20.22 -14.82 -4.86
C ASN A 21 -18.79 -15.14 -4.38
N LEU A 22 -18.64 -15.78 -3.22
CA LEU A 22 -17.35 -16.06 -2.57
C LEU A 22 -16.41 -17.01 -3.35
N CYS A 23 -16.87 -17.67 -4.42
CA CYS A 23 -16.04 -18.62 -5.20
C CYS A 23 -15.28 -17.96 -6.38
N PHE A 24 -15.80 -16.89 -6.98
CA PHE A 24 -15.20 -16.31 -8.20
C PHE A 24 -14.13 -15.25 -7.95
N ILE A 25 -14.19 -14.51 -6.83
CA ILE A 25 -13.26 -13.41 -6.56
C ILE A 25 -11.86 -13.93 -6.21
N PHE A 26 -11.76 -15.12 -5.60
CA PHE A 26 -10.47 -15.74 -5.31
C PHE A 26 -9.69 -16.10 -6.59
N ALA A 27 -10.37 -16.51 -7.67
CA ALA A 27 -9.70 -16.89 -8.93
C ALA A 27 -9.14 -15.68 -9.72
N HIS A 28 -9.81 -14.52 -9.68
CA HIS A 28 -9.34 -13.32 -10.38
C HIS A 28 -8.12 -12.65 -9.72
N ILE A 29 -7.89 -12.91 -8.42
CA ILE A 29 -6.70 -12.43 -7.69
C ILE A 29 -5.45 -13.19 -8.13
N TYR A 30 -5.53 -14.50 -8.37
CA TYR A 30 -4.37 -15.33 -8.68
C TYR A 30 -3.90 -15.21 -10.14
N LEU A 31 -4.79 -14.83 -11.09
CA LEU A 31 -4.43 -14.77 -12.51
C LEU A 31 -3.64 -13.51 -12.92
N LYS A 32 -3.56 -12.50 -12.05
CA LYS A 32 -2.78 -11.27 -12.31
C LYS A 32 -1.33 -11.30 -11.82
N CYS A 33 -0.89 -12.44 -11.28
CA CYS A 33 0.37 -12.58 -10.53
C CYS A 33 1.61 -12.88 -11.41
N ALA A 34 1.47 -13.10 -12.72
CA ALA A 34 2.56 -13.73 -13.48
C ALA A 34 3.73 -12.82 -13.90
N VAL A 35 3.62 -11.48 -13.90
CA VAL A 35 4.71 -10.63 -14.46
C VAL A 35 4.79 -9.24 -13.81
N VAL A 36 5.25 -9.13 -12.57
CA VAL A 36 5.80 -7.84 -12.08
C VAL A 36 7.14 -8.06 -11.38
N THR A 37 8.12 -8.58 -12.10
CA THR A 37 9.53 -8.41 -11.72
C THR A 37 10.01 -7.04 -12.22
N SER A 38 9.43 -5.97 -11.70
CA SER A 38 9.93 -4.62 -11.96
C SER A 38 11.17 -4.37 -11.11
N THR A 39 12.21 -3.76 -11.66
CA THR A 39 13.45 -3.38 -10.96
C THR A 39 13.17 -2.41 -9.80
N ILE A 40 12.86 -2.93 -8.62
CA ILE A 40 12.57 -2.12 -7.43
C ILE A 40 13.89 -1.51 -6.92
N SER A 41 13.94 -0.18 -6.81
CA SER A 41 15.10 0.53 -6.23
C SER A 41 15.30 0.11 -4.77
N LYS A 42 16.56 -0.06 -4.32
CA LYS A 42 16.91 -0.46 -2.94
C LYS A 42 16.14 0.34 -1.88
N THR A 43 16.05 1.66 -2.05
CA THR A 43 15.30 2.56 -1.16
C THR A 43 13.82 2.20 -1.03
N LYS A 44 13.19 1.76 -2.12
CA LYS A 44 11.77 1.35 -2.11
C LYS A 44 11.58 0.04 -1.34
N ILE A 45 12.54 -0.89 -1.43
CA ILE A 45 12.53 -2.14 -0.64
C ILE A 45 12.64 -1.81 0.84
N ASP A 46 13.60 -0.98 1.23
CA ASP A 46 13.79 -0.56 2.63
C ASP A 46 12.51 0.05 3.22
N LEU A 47 11.82 0.90 2.43
CA LEU A 47 10.55 1.52 2.85
C LEU A 47 9.42 0.49 3.02
N ILE A 48 9.35 -0.52 2.16
CA ILE A 48 8.38 -1.62 2.25
C ILE A 48 8.65 -2.45 3.50
N ASP A 49 9.91 -2.78 3.77
CA ASP A 49 10.31 -3.57 4.94
C ASP A 49 9.99 -2.88 6.27
N VAL A 50 10.27 -1.59 6.36
CA VAL A 50 9.92 -0.80 7.55
C VAL A 50 8.41 -0.70 7.73
N ALA A 51 7.68 -0.47 6.64
CA ALA A 51 6.22 -0.42 6.69
C ALA A 51 5.62 -1.77 7.12
N ARG A 52 6.15 -2.87 6.61
CA ARG A 52 5.78 -4.25 6.99
C ARG A 52 5.92 -4.47 8.49
N GLN A 53 7.04 -4.07 9.08
CA GLN A 53 7.26 -4.18 10.52
C GLN A 53 6.27 -3.32 11.34
N LEU A 54 6.03 -2.08 10.91
CA LEU A 54 5.08 -1.19 11.60
C LEU A 54 3.64 -1.69 11.50
N PHE A 55 3.24 -2.20 10.34
CA PHE A 55 1.91 -2.80 10.16
C PHE A 55 1.75 -4.06 11.02
N ALA A 56 2.77 -4.90 11.13
CA ALA A 56 2.74 -6.07 12.00
C ALA A 56 2.65 -5.71 13.48
N LYS A 57 3.32 -4.63 13.91
CA LYS A 57 3.38 -4.22 15.32
C LYS A 57 2.15 -3.43 15.78
N ASN A 58 1.72 -2.46 14.98
CA ASN A 58 0.71 -1.47 15.38
C ASN A 58 -0.61 -1.61 14.60
N GLY A 59 -0.63 -2.41 13.54
CA GLY A 59 -1.75 -2.47 12.59
C GLY A 59 -1.70 -1.36 11.54
N VAL A 60 -2.41 -1.58 10.43
CA VAL A 60 -2.45 -0.65 9.28
C VAL A 60 -3.16 0.66 9.63
N GLU A 61 -4.20 0.61 10.45
CA GLU A 61 -4.95 1.82 10.82
C GLU A 61 -4.18 2.76 11.73
N ASN A 62 -3.43 2.23 12.70
CA ASN A 62 -2.66 3.02 13.65
C ASN A 62 -1.29 3.47 13.11
N THR A 63 -0.92 3.07 11.90
CA THR A 63 0.35 3.45 11.27
C THR A 63 0.13 4.59 10.28
N THR A 64 0.82 5.71 10.46
CA THR A 64 0.74 6.85 9.54
C THR A 64 1.92 6.87 8.55
N MET A 65 1.75 7.57 7.43
CA MET A 65 2.85 7.85 6.48
C MET A 65 4.04 8.53 7.16
N ASN A 66 3.80 9.35 8.19
CA ASN A 66 4.86 10.03 8.91
C ASN A 66 5.68 9.06 9.77
N ASP A 67 5.03 8.07 10.38
CA ASP A 67 5.70 7.07 11.22
C ASP A 67 6.62 6.19 10.38
N ILE A 68 6.17 5.81 9.18
CA ILE A 68 6.97 5.05 8.20
C ILE A 68 8.19 5.88 7.76
N ALA A 69 8.01 7.17 7.46
CA ALA A 69 9.14 8.05 7.10
C ALA A 69 10.18 8.15 8.23
N LYS A 70 9.71 8.35 9.47
CA LYS A 70 10.58 8.43 10.65
C LYS A 70 11.33 7.12 10.90
N ALA A 71 10.62 5.99 10.89
CA ALA A 71 11.19 4.66 11.14
C ALA A 71 12.19 4.25 10.04
N SER A 72 11.96 4.67 8.79
CA SER A 72 12.88 4.40 7.68
C SER A 72 14.10 5.34 7.65
N GLN A 73 14.19 6.28 8.58
CA GLN A 73 15.25 7.30 8.62
C GLN A 73 15.30 8.10 7.30
N ARG A 74 14.16 8.26 6.62
CA ARG A 74 14.02 9.02 5.37
C ARG A 74 13.11 10.22 5.57
N GLY A 75 13.34 11.26 4.77
CA GLY A 75 12.46 12.42 4.74
C GLY A 75 11.07 12.08 4.19
N ARG A 76 10.03 12.77 4.68
CA ARG A 76 8.66 12.62 4.17
C ARG A 76 8.59 12.81 2.66
N ARG A 77 9.32 13.78 2.11
CA ARG A 77 9.40 14.04 0.66
C ARG A 77 9.89 12.82 -0.12
N THR A 78 10.89 12.11 0.40
CA THR A 78 11.41 10.88 -0.20
C THR A 78 10.34 9.79 -0.21
N LEU A 79 9.64 9.58 0.92
CA LEU A 79 8.55 8.60 0.99
C LEU A 79 7.48 8.90 -0.07
N TYR A 80 7.05 10.16 -0.19
CA TYR A 80 6.06 10.58 -1.19
C TYR A 80 6.55 10.52 -2.65
N THR A 81 7.85 10.39 -2.89
CA THR A 81 8.39 10.14 -4.24
C THR A 81 8.11 8.71 -4.69
N TYR A 82 8.05 7.76 -3.74
CA TYR A 82 7.82 6.34 -4.03
C TYR A 82 6.36 5.92 -3.81
N PHE A 83 5.66 6.54 -2.87
CA PHE A 83 4.31 6.16 -2.48
C PHE A 83 3.42 7.39 -2.26
N ASN A 84 2.33 7.46 -3.03
CA ASN A 84 1.38 8.57 -2.94
C ASN A 84 0.43 8.43 -1.73
N SER A 85 0.17 7.19 -1.29
CA SER A 85 -0.78 6.91 -0.22
C SER A 85 -0.35 5.74 0.68
N LYS A 86 -0.93 5.67 1.89
CA LYS A 86 -0.78 4.54 2.82
C LYS A 86 -1.22 3.22 2.17
N ASN A 87 -2.27 3.28 1.34
CA ASN A 87 -2.80 2.12 0.63
C ASN A 87 -1.84 1.58 -0.43
N ASP A 88 -1.06 2.44 -1.09
CA ASP A 88 -0.06 2.02 -2.06
C ASP A 88 1.09 1.27 -1.38
N ILE A 89 1.51 1.74 -0.20
CA ILE A 89 2.49 1.02 0.63
C ILE A 89 1.92 -0.33 1.07
N TYR A 90 0.68 -0.34 1.56
CA TYR A 90 0.03 -1.57 1.99
C TYR A 90 -0.02 -2.62 0.88
N LYS A 91 -0.43 -2.24 -0.33
CA LYS A 91 -0.42 -3.14 -1.49
C LYS A 91 0.97 -3.68 -1.80
N ALA A 92 1.99 -2.82 -1.77
CA ALA A 92 3.36 -3.23 -2.03
C ALA A 92 3.89 -4.21 -0.97
N VAL A 93 3.49 -4.04 0.29
CA VAL A 93 3.81 -5.02 1.36
C VAL A 93 3.14 -6.35 1.07
N ILE A 94 1.84 -6.37 0.75
CA ILE A 94 1.12 -7.62 0.45
C ILE A 94 1.71 -8.33 -0.78
N GLU A 95 2.04 -7.58 -1.84
CA GLU A 95 2.71 -8.13 -3.03
C GLU A 95 4.05 -8.76 -2.66
N SER A 96 4.86 -8.10 -1.83
CA SER A 96 6.15 -8.66 -1.39
C SER A 96 6.02 -9.93 -0.53
N GLU A 97 4.98 -10.01 0.32
CA GLU A 97 4.71 -11.19 1.14
C GLU A 97 4.24 -12.37 0.28
N LEU A 98 3.36 -12.11 -0.70
CA LEU A 98 2.92 -13.12 -1.66
C LEU A 98 4.09 -13.64 -2.48
N ASP A 99 4.95 -12.76 -2.99
CA ASP A 99 6.15 -13.14 -3.73
C ASP A 99 7.08 -14.05 -2.91
N MET A 100 7.25 -13.78 -1.61
CA MET A 100 8.04 -14.65 -0.72
C MET A 100 7.41 -16.04 -0.55
N LEU A 101 6.07 -16.12 -0.48
CA LEU A 101 5.37 -17.39 -0.33
C LEU A 101 5.39 -18.24 -1.61
N TYR A 102 5.30 -17.63 -2.80
CA TYR A 102 5.31 -18.35 -4.08
C TYR A 102 6.71 -18.75 -4.56
N LYS A 103 7.77 -18.19 -3.99
CA LYS A 103 9.16 -18.50 -4.36
C LYS A 103 9.73 -19.74 -3.65
N LYS A 104 8.88 -20.50 -2.96
CA LYS A 104 9.22 -21.72 -2.22
C LYS A 104 8.62 -22.95 -2.91
#